data_AF-A0A1F8V945-F1
#
_entry.id   AF-A0A1F8V945-F1
#
_cell.length_a   1.000
_cell.length_b   1.000
_cell.length_c   1.000
_cell.angle_alpha   90.00
_cell.angle_beta   90.00
_cell.angle_gamma   90.00
#
_symmetry.space_group_name_H-M   'P 1'
#
loop_
_entity.id
_entity.type
_entity.pdbx_description
1 polymer ?
#
loop_
_entity_poly.entity_id
_entity_poly.type
_entity_poly.pdbx_seq_one_letter_code
_entity_poly.pdbx_strand_id
1 'polypeptide(L)'
;MRTKYSEILKKITISALFLAFALVIKTLFSFYIPIFGANGMRVSFDRIFTVFPAILFGPIYGAIVGGLSDFLGWVFKPQGAYIPWLTLTAMLGGFLQGLIWKLIRKKKNEPLKIVVVLIFAIVGILGIINHLALNSDKLIQGFYAIQSTTVTKDVATQMLGKGELSPISSLVVSLAQYTSAEAYQAKLALYCNMLTIGLEALSLICLVILVLDKLIKDTGKIKKSGYFLKFIVTMIITGITITTLNTQILKIYLPALADRAFVLFWIPRLIEEIISCSIQAYIVSLLFTVYINRIAPKEI
;
A
#
# COMPACT_ATOMS: atom_id res chain seq x y z
N MET A 1 3.81 27.33 -32.92
CA MET A 1 2.46 26.85 -32.50
C MET A 1 2.22 25.37 -32.77
N ARG A 2 2.44 24.85 -33.99
CA ARG A 2 2.17 23.44 -34.39
C ARG A 2 2.85 22.38 -33.50
N THR A 3 4.04 22.68 -32.97
CA THR A 3 4.83 21.79 -32.09
C THR A 3 4.21 21.58 -30.71
N LYS A 4 3.67 22.64 -30.08
CA LYS A 4 3.04 22.58 -28.76
C LYS A 4 1.77 21.70 -28.77
N TYR A 5 0.96 21.81 -29.83
CA TYR A 5 -0.23 20.95 -29.99
C TYR A 5 0.16 19.48 -30.17
N SER A 6 1.18 19.21 -30.99
CA SER A 6 1.70 17.84 -31.17
C SER A 6 2.18 17.22 -29.85
N GLU A 7 2.88 17.99 -29.01
CA GLU A 7 3.31 17.52 -27.70
C GLU A 7 2.16 17.23 -26.75
N ILE A 8 1.16 18.12 -26.68
CA ILE A 8 -0.03 17.91 -25.84
C ILE A 8 -0.77 16.66 -26.30
N LEU A 9 -0.95 16.48 -27.61
CA LEU A 9 -1.60 15.32 -28.19
C LEU A 9 -0.88 14.02 -27.78
N LYS A 10 0.45 13.98 -27.91
CA LYS A 10 1.27 12.84 -27.46
C LYS A 10 1.08 12.52 -25.97
N LYS A 11 1.09 13.55 -25.11
CA LYS A 11 0.90 13.37 -23.65
C LYS A 11 -0.48 12.80 -23.33
N ILE A 12 -1.52 13.30 -23.98
CA ILE A 12 -2.89 12.79 -23.81
C ILE A 12 -3.00 11.35 -24.30
N THR A 13 -2.50 11.04 -25.50
CA THR A 13 -2.58 9.69 -26.07
C THR A 13 -1.86 8.66 -25.18
N ILE A 14 -0.65 8.97 -24.71
CA ILE A 14 0.10 8.07 -23.83
C ILE A 14 -0.60 7.93 -22.48
N SER A 15 -1.16 9.01 -21.93
CA SER A 15 -1.93 8.96 -20.67
C SER A 15 -3.17 8.10 -20.80
N ALA A 16 -3.90 8.20 -21.92
CA ALA A 16 -5.05 7.36 -22.22
C ALA A 16 -4.68 5.89 -22.35
N LEU A 17 -3.53 5.58 -22.97
CA LEU A 17 -3.02 4.21 -23.07
C LEU A 17 -2.71 3.61 -21.68
N PHE A 18 -2.01 4.36 -20.82
CA PHE A 18 -1.74 3.91 -19.46
C PHE A 18 -3.01 3.77 -18.62
N LEU A 19 -3.98 4.67 -18.79
CA LEU A 19 -5.30 4.57 -18.16
C LEU A 19 -6.02 3.29 -18.63
N ALA A 20 -5.98 2.96 -19.91
CA ALA A 20 -6.58 1.74 -20.44
C ALA A 20 -5.95 0.49 -19.80
N PHE A 21 -4.62 0.40 -19.72
CA PHE A 21 -3.95 -0.70 -19.02
C PHE A 21 -4.31 -0.77 -17.55
N ALA A 22 -4.37 0.38 -16.86
CA ALA A 22 -4.79 0.45 -15.47
C ALA A 22 -6.21 -0.14 -15.30
N LEU A 23 -7.16 0.25 -16.15
CA LEU A 23 -8.55 -0.23 -16.09
C LEU A 23 -8.67 -1.73 -16.38
N VAL A 24 -7.90 -2.25 -17.34
CA VAL A 24 -7.84 -3.70 -17.62
C VAL A 24 -7.35 -4.47 -16.40
N ILE A 25 -6.24 -4.05 -15.79
CA ILE A 25 -5.70 -4.69 -14.58
C ILE A 25 -6.67 -4.58 -13.42
N LYS A 26 -7.28 -3.40 -13.23
CA LYS A 26 -8.26 -3.13 -12.18
C LYS A 26 -9.50 -4.01 -12.29
N THR A 27 -9.89 -4.37 -13.50
CA THR A 27 -11.11 -5.16 -13.78
C THR A 27 -10.84 -6.66 -13.72
N LEU A 28 -9.71 -7.11 -14.30
CA LEU A 28 -9.36 -8.52 -14.46
C LEU A 28 -8.52 -9.08 -13.29
N PHE A 29 -7.58 -8.31 -12.75
CA PHE A 29 -6.59 -8.75 -11.76
C PHE A 29 -6.83 -8.07 -10.40
N SER A 30 -8.09 -8.09 -9.96
CA SER A 30 -8.47 -7.61 -8.63
C SER A 30 -8.65 -8.80 -7.68
N PHE A 31 -7.77 -8.91 -6.68
CA PHE A 31 -7.90 -9.96 -5.67
C PHE A 31 -8.64 -9.41 -4.46
N TYR A 32 -9.68 -10.13 -4.05
CA TYR A 32 -10.22 -9.97 -2.71
C TYR A 32 -9.30 -10.75 -1.80
N ILE A 33 -8.68 -10.06 -0.86
CA ILE A 33 -8.02 -10.76 0.21
C ILE A 33 -9.07 -10.90 1.33
N PRO A 34 -9.64 -12.11 1.55
CA PRO A 34 -10.71 -12.33 2.53
C PRO A 34 -10.18 -12.29 3.98
N ILE A 35 -9.00 -11.70 4.19
CA ILE A 35 -8.49 -11.26 5.49
C ILE A 35 -9.59 -10.46 6.25
N PHE A 36 -10.49 -9.75 5.55
CA PHE A 36 -11.42 -8.81 6.19
C PHE A 36 -12.88 -9.24 6.39
N GLY A 37 -13.31 -10.48 6.13
CA GLY A 37 -14.75 -10.85 6.27
C GLY A 37 -15.62 -10.10 5.25
N ALA A 38 -16.95 -10.27 5.30
CA ALA A 38 -17.96 -10.11 4.21
C ALA A 38 -17.75 -9.06 3.09
N ASN A 39 -16.94 -8.02 3.26
CA ASN A 39 -16.46 -7.14 2.20
C ASN A 39 -14.93 -7.06 2.24
N GLY A 40 -14.25 -8.07 1.66
CA GLY A 40 -12.80 -8.09 1.55
C GLY A 40 -12.29 -6.81 0.86
N MET A 41 -11.18 -6.25 1.37
CA MET A 41 -10.52 -5.15 0.70
C MET A 41 -9.94 -5.65 -0.62
N ARG A 42 -10.24 -4.92 -1.70
CA ARG A 42 -9.78 -5.28 -3.03
C ARG A 42 -8.39 -4.71 -3.26
N VAL A 43 -7.40 -5.59 -3.34
CA VAL A 43 -6.07 -5.19 -3.81
C VAL A 43 -6.09 -5.18 -5.33
N SER A 44 -5.66 -4.06 -5.92
CA SER A 44 -5.50 -3.92 -7.36
C SER A 44 -4.11 -3.38 -7.66
N PHE A 45 -3.52 -3.88 -8.75
CA PHE A 45 -2.18 -3.50 -9.21
C PHE A 45 -2.25 -2.43 -10.32
N ASP A 46 -3.37 -1.72 -10.45
CA ASP A 46 -3.59 -0.71 -11.50
C ASP A 46 -2.65 0.50 -11.36
N ARG A 47 -2.21 0.77 -10.13
CA ARG A 47 -1.26 1.85 -9.83
C ARG A 47 0.13 1.66 -10.47
N ILE A 48 0.47 0.45 -10.90
CA ILE A 48 1.64 0.20 -11.76
C ILE A 48 1.57 1.06 -13.04
N PHE A 49 0.38 1.25 -13.59
CA PHE A 49 0.17 1.98 -14.84
C PHE A 49 -0.23 3.45 -14.61
N THR A 50 -1.07 3.74 -13.60
CA THR A 50 -1.51 5.13 -13.34
C THR A 50 -0.38 6.06 -12.90
N VAL A 51 0.71 5.52 -12.34
CA VAL A 51 1.88 6.30 -11.94
C VAL A 51 2.69 6.83 -13.14
N PHE A 52 2.64 6.16 -14.31
CA PHE A 52 3.45 6.53 -15.47
C PHE A 52 3.15 7.94 -16.01
N PRO A 53 1.88 8.32 -16.25
CA PRO A 53 1.54 9.69 -16.63
C PRO A 53 2.02 10.73 -15.62
N ALA A 54 1.97 10.41 -14.32
CA ALA A 54 2.45 11.30 -13.25
C ALA A 54 3.96 11.54 -13.33
N ILE A 55 4.76 10.49 -13.54
CA ILE A 55 6.23 10.59 -13.58
C ILE A 55 6.76 11.12 -14.92
N LEU A 56 6.06 10.86 -16.02
CA LEU A 56 6.47 11.28 -17.36
C LEU A 56 6.04 12.72 -17.65
N PHE A 57 4.81 13.10 -17.29
CA PHE A 57 4.23 14.39 -17.68
C PHE A 57 3.94 15.32 -16.51
N GLY A 58 4.09 14.84 -15.27
CA GLY A 58 4.02 15.64 -14.06
C GLY A 58 2.70 15.51 -13.28
N PRO A 59 2.57 16.27 -12.18
CA PRO A 59 1.50 16.11 -11.18
C PRO A 59 0.08 16.19 -11.77
N ILE A 60 -0.16 17.12 -12.70
CA ILE A 60 -1.50 17.35 -13.27
C ILE A 60 -1.99 16.13 -14.05
N TYR A 61 -1.13 15.53 -14.87
CA TYR A 61 -1.47 14.31 -15.63
C TYR A 61 -1.68 13.12 -14.69
N GLY A 62 -0.88 13.02 -13.63
CA GLY A 62 -1.11 12.04 -12.57
C GLY A 62 -2.48 12.20 -11.92
N ALA A 63 -2.86 13.44 -11.58
CA ALA A 63 -4.15 13.72 -10.95
C ALA A 63 -5.33 13.32 -11.85
N ILE A 64 -5.29 13.71 -13.12
CA ILE A 64 -6.34 13.40 -14.09
C ILE A 64 -6.46 11.88 -14.27
N VAL A 65 -5.36 11.18 -14.52
CA VAL A 65 -5.38 9.72 -14.73
C VAL A 65 -5.77 8.97 -13.46
N GLY A 66 -5.33 9.43 -12.29
CA GLY A 66 -5.71 8.87 -10.99
C GLY A 66 -7.22 8.97 -10.74
N GLY A 67 -7.80 10.15 -10.93
CA GLY A 67 -9.24 10.37 -10.79
C GLY A 67 -10.06 9.58 -11.83
N LEU A 68 -9.65 9.61 -13.10
CA LEU A 68 -10.35 8.86 -14.15
C LEU A 68 -10.27 7.34 -13.92
N SER A 69 -9.14 6.80 -13.45
CA SER A 69 -9.03 5.38 -13.11
C SER A 69 -9.97 4.96 -11.98
N ASP A 70 -10.20 5.85 -11.01
CA ASP A 70 -11.14 5.61 -9.92
C ASP A 70 -12.59 5.64 -10.41
N PHE A 71 -12.98 6.75 -11.05
CA PHE A 71 -14.34 6.95 -11.57
C PHE A 71 -14.73 5.89 -12.61
N LEU A 72 -13.91 5.69 -13.66
CA LEU A 72 -14.21 4.70 -14.70
C LEU A 72 -14.10 3.27 -14.17
N GLY A 73 -13.23 3.03 -13.17
CA GLY A 73 -13.16 1.76 -12.48
C GLY A 73 -14.49 1.41 -11.77
N TRP A 74 -15.14 2.40 -11.17
CA TRP A 74 -16.48 2.25 -10.61
C TRP A 74 -17.54 2.05 -11.71
N VAL A 75 -17.49 2.81 -12.81
CA VAL A 75 -18.44 2.67 -13.92
C VAL A 75 -18.42 1.26 -14.52
N PHE A 76 -17.23 0.68 -14.73
CA PHE A 76 -17.10 -0.65 -15.34
C PHE A 76 -17.42 -1.80 -14.38
N LYS A 77 -17.13 -1.64 -13.09
CA LYS A 77 -17.38 -2.66 -12.08
C LYS A 77 -17.82 -1.99 -10.77
N PRO A 78 -19.09 -1.57 -10.68
CA PRO A 78 -19.59 -0.84 -9.52
C PRO A 78 -19.57 -1.75 -8.29
N GLN A 79 -18.97 -1.26 -7.21
CA GLN A 79 -18.90 -1.98 -5.93
C GLN A 79 -19.34 -1.04 -4.81
N GLY A 80 -20.63 -1.10 -4.52
CA GLY A 80 -21.27 -0.17 -3.61
C GLY A 80 -21.55 1.21 -4.23
N ALA A 81 -21.99 2.12 -3.37
CA ALA A 81 -22.31 3.49 -3.76
C ALA A 81 -21.04 4.24 -4.19
N TYR A 82 -21.18 5.07 -5.22
CA TYR A 82 -20.11 5.98 -5.63
C TYR A 82 -19.90 7.05 -4.56
N ILE A 83 -18.66 7.19 -4.08
CA ILE A 83 -18.25 8.22 -3.11
C ILE A 83 -17.29 9.19 -3.84
N PRO A 84 -17.75 10.36 -4.30
CA PRO A 84 -16.91 11.30 -5.08
C PRO A 84 -15.61 11.73 -4.39
N TRP A 85 -15.60 11.74 -3.06
CA TRP A 85 -14.41 12.08 -2.27
C TRP A 85 -13.25 11.09 -2.46
N LEU A 86 -13.54 9.82 -2.75
CA LEU A 86 -12.50 8.82 -3.06
C LEU A 86 -11.86 9.07 -4.42
N THR A 87 -12.61 9.63 -5.37
CA THR A 87 -12.06 10.05 -6.66
C THR A 87 -11.16 11.28 -6.50
N LEU A 88 -11.54 12.23 -5.63
CA LEU A 88 -10.70 13.39 -5.31
C LEU A 88 -9.39 12.98 -4.62
N THR A 89 -9.43 12.01 -3.70
CA THR A 89 -8.19 11.49 -3.11
C THR A 89 -7.38 10.67 -4.12
N ALA A 90 -8.01 9.98 -5.08
CA ALA A 90 -7.29 9.33 -6.18
C ALA A 90 -6.57 10.36 -7.08
N MET A 91 -7.20 11.50 -7.36
CA MET A 91 -6.56 12.63 -8.04
C MET A 91 -5.38 13.18 -7.23
N LEU A 92 -5.57 13.37 -5.92
CA LEU A 92 -4.49 13.79 -5.03
C LEU A 92 -3.33 12.78 -5.04
N GLY A 93 -3.62 11.47 -5.07
CA GLY A 93 -2.61 10.42 -5.13
C GLY A 93 -1.73 10.53 -6.36
N GLY A 94 -2.34 10.64 -7.54
CA GLY A 94 -1.61 10.83 -8.79
C GLY A 94 -0.83 12.15 -8.83
N PHE A 95 -1.39 13.23 -8.26
CA PHE A 95 -0.69 14.50 -8.12
C PHE A 95 0.57 14.37 -7.26
N LEU A 96 0.44 13.78 -6.07
CA LEU A 96 1.54 13.59 -5.12
C LEU A 96 2.64 12.71 -5.70
N GLN A 97 2.29 11.64 -6.41
CA GLN A 97 3.28 10.80 -7.11
C GLN A 97 4.12 11.62 -8.09
N GLY A 98 3.49 12.43 -8.94
CA GLY A 98 4.20 13.29 -9.89
C GLY A 98 5.05 14.35 -9.19
N LEU A 99 4.57 14.92 -8.08
CA LEU A 99 5.27 15.96 -7.32
C LEU A 99 6.50 15.39 -6.61
N ILE A 100 6.32 14.32 -5.83
CA ILE A 100 7.41 13.66 -5.09
C ILE A 100 8.46 13.17 -6.08
N TRP A 101 8.05 12.52 -7.17
CA TRP A 101 8.97 12.07 -8.21
C TRP A 101 9.81 13.24 -8.77
N LYS A 102 9.19 14.37 -9.10
CA LYS A 102 9.90 15.56 -9.59
C LYS A 102 10.97 16.04 -8.60
N LEU A 103 10.69 15.97 -7.29
CA LEU A 103 11.60 16.42 -6.22
C LEU A 103 12.77 15.45 -6.00
N ILE A 104 12.55 14.14 -6.13
CA ILE A 104 13.56 13.12 -5.79
C ILE A 104 14.27 12.53 -7.00
N ARG A 105 13.73 12.64 -8.22
CA ARG A 105 14.28 11.95 -9.42
C ARG A 105 15.74 12.31 -9.71
N LYS A 106 16.15 13.55 -9.41
CA LYS A 106 17.51 14.06 -9.60
C LYS A 106 18.43 13.87 -8.38
N LYS A 107 17.89 13.44 -7.23
CA LYS A 107 18.68 13.26 -6.00
C LYS A 107 19.52 11.97 -6.06
N LYS A 108 20.64 11.98 -5.31
CA LYS A 108 21.48 10.80 -5.06
C LYS A 108 20.70 9.78 -4.22
N ASN A 109 21.01 8.50 -4.40
CA ASN A 109 20.29 7.41 -3.76
C ASN A 109 20.76 7.09 -2.34
N GLU A 110 22.02 7.37 -2.00
CA GLU A 110 22.59 7.03 -0.69
C GLU A 110 21.77 7.52 0.51
N PRO A 111 21.37 8.80 0.60
CA PRO A 111 20.55 9.25 1.74
C PRO A 111 19.17 8.58 1.77
N LEU A 112 18.56 8.35 0.60
CA LEU A 112 17.26 7.67 0.50
C LEU A 112 17.36 6.22 0.95
N LYS A 113 18.47 5.54 0.61
CA LYS A 113 18.73 4.16 1.02
C LYS A 113 18.82 4.03 2.53
N ILE A 114 19.58 4.91 3.19
CA ILE A 114 19.74 4.90 4.66
C ILE A 114 18.38 5.11 5.34
N VAL A 115 17.60 6.10 4.89
CA VAL A 115 16.28 6.38 5.46
C VAL A 115 15.34 5.18 5.29
N VAL A 116 15.31 4.56 4.10
CA VAL A 116 14.48 3.37 3.85
C VAL A 116 14.92 2.21 4.76
N VAL A 117 16.22 1.91 4.84
CA VAL A 117 16.73 0.84 5.71
C VAL A 117 16.35 1.08 7.17
N LEU A 118 16.52 2.31 7.68
CA LEU A 118 16.18 2.65 9.06
C LEU A 118 14.68 2.47 9.34
N ILE A 119 13.81 2.98 8.47
CA ILE A 119 12.35 2.86 8.63
C ILE A 119 11.95 1.38 8.66
N PHE A 120 12.43 0.57 7.72
CA PHE A 120 12.06 -0.84 7.66
C PHE A 120 12.71 -1.69 8.76
N ALA A 121 13.89 -1.30 9.26
CA ALA A 121 14.48 -1.92 10.44
C ALA A 121 13.63 -1.65 11.69
N ILE A 122 13.17 -0.41 11.88
CA ILE A 122 12.25 -0.05 12.97
C ILE A 122 10.96 -0.86 12.86
N VAL A 123 10.36 -0.96 11.66
CA VAL A 123 9.15 -1.78 11.43
C VAL A 123 9.38 -3.25 11.79
N GLY A 124 10.53 -3.82 11.41
CA GLY A 124 10.87 -5.21 11.76
C GLY A 124 11.05 -5.42 13.26
N ILE A 125 11.74 -4.50 13.94
CA ILE A 125 11.92 -4.54 15.40
C ILE A 125 10.55 -4.43 16.10
N LEU A 126 9.67 -3.54 15.64
CA LEU A 126 8.31 -3.43 16.18
C LEU A 126 7.52 -4.72 15.98
N GLY A 127 7.64 -5.39 14.83
CA GLY A 127 7.05 -6.71 14.59
C GLY A 127 7.48 -7.75 15.62
N ILE A 128 8.79 -7.85 15.88
CA ILE A 128 9.36 -8.78 16.86
C ILE A 128 8.88 -8.44 18.28
N ILE A 129 8.90 -7.16 18.67
CA ILE A 129 8.41 -6.72 19.99
C ILE A 129 6.93 -7.09 20.15
N ASN A 130 6.10 -6.85 19.13
CA ASN A 130 4.69 -7.23 19.16
C ASN A 130 4.53 -8.74 19.32
N HIS A 131 5.35 -9.54 18.65
CA HIS A 131 5.32 -11.00 18.75
C HIS A 131 5.64 -11.47 20.16
N LEU A 132 6.69 -10.92 20.77
CA LEU A 132 7.06 -11.24 22.15
C LEU A 132 5.94 -10.86 23.14
N ALA A 133 5.34 -9.68 22.97
CA ALA A 133 4.25 -9.22 23.83
C ALA A 133 2.96 -10.06 23.68
N LEU A 134 2.59 -10.43 22.46
CA LEU A 134 1.40 -11.25 22.21
C LEU A 134 1.58 -12.70 22.70
N ASN A 135 2.82 -13.22 22.68
CA ASN A 135 3.16 -14.51 23.26
C ASN A 135 3.22 -14.46 24.79
N SER A 136 3.77 -13.39 25.41
CA SER A 136 3.79 -13.25 26.87
C SER A 136 2.38 -13.20 27.46
N ASP A 137 1.48 -12.54 26.74
CA ASP A 137 0.08 -12.36 27.15
C ASP A 137 -0.80 -13.57 26.76
N LYS A 138 -0.20 -14.62 26.19
CA LYS A 138 -0.85 -15.88 25.77
C LYS A 138 -1.98 -15.68 24.76
N LEU A 139 -1.97 -14.60 24.00
CA LEU A 139 -2.92 -14.36 22.90
C LEU A 139 -2.56 -15.17 21.65
N ILE A 140 -1.29 -15.48 21.47
CA ILE A 140 -0.75 -16.33 20.40
C ILE A 140 0.03 -17.48 21.05
N GLN A 141 -0.02 -18.64 20.42
CA GLN A 141 0.85 -19.77 20.75
C GLN A 141 1.75 -20.06 19.55
N GLY A 142 3.01 -19.65 19.65
CA GLY A 142 4.04 -19.95 18.64
C GLY A 142 4.35 -18.79 17.69
N PHE A 143 4.66 -19.13 16.44
CA PHE A 143 5.09 -18.14 15.44
C PHE A 143 3.92 -17.44 14.74
N TYR A 144 2.78 -18.12 14.55
CA TYR A 144 1.61 -17.53 13.89
C TYR A 144 0.36 -17.78 14.72
N ALA A 145 -0.55 -16.81 14.73
CA ALA A 145 -1.84 -16.93 15.38
C ALA A 145 -2.78 -17.80 14.54
N ILE A 146 -3.39 -18.80 15.18
CA ILE A 146 -4.34 -19.73 14.57
C ILE A 146 -5.67 -19.55 15.30
N GLN A 147 -6.77 -19.51 14.54
CA GLN A 147 -8.11 -19.37 15.10
C GLN A 147 -8.40 -20.36 16.24
N SER A 148 -7.96 -21.62 16.09
CA SER A 148 -8.22 -22.68 17.08
C SER A 148 -7.41 -22.54 18.37
N THR A 149 -6.27 -21.83 18.36
CA THR A 149 -5.40 -21.66 19.54
C THR A 149 -5.52 -20.27 20.17
N THR A 150 -6.16 -19.32 19.49
CA THR A 150 -6.46 -17.99 20.05
C THR A 150 -7.57 -18.02 21.10
N VAL A 151 -7.47 -17.12 22.08
CA VAL A 151 -8.45 -16.97 23.18
C VAL A 151 -9.86 -16.63 22.67
N THR A 152 -10.87 -17.12 23.37
CA THR A 152 -12.28 -16.78 23.11
C THR A 152 -12.57 -15.33 23.51
N LYS A 153 -13.71 -14.80 23.03
CA LYS A 153 -14.12 -13.41 23.29
C LYS A 153 -14.22 -13.11 24.79
N ASP A 154 -14.85 -14.00 25.55
CA ASP A 154 -15.09 -13.82 26.99
C ASP A 154 -13.77 -13.73 27.77
N VAL A 155 -12.85 -14.65 27.48
CA VAL A 155 -11.51 -14.70 28.11
C VAL A 155 -10.72 -13.43 27.79
N ALA A 156 -10.73 -13.00 26.52
CA ALA A 156 -10.02 -11.80 26.09
C ALA A 156 -10.58 -10.53 26.77
N THR A 157 -11.91 -10.41 26.89
CA THR A 157 -12.54 -9.27 27.58
C THR A 157 -12.25 -9.27 29.08
N GLN A 158 -12.15 -10.45 29.70
CA GLN A 158 -11.76 -10.57 31.10
C GLN A 158 -10.30 -10.12 31.33
N MET A 159 -9.38 -10.55 30.45
CA MET A 159 -7.97 -10.11 30.51
C MET A 159 -7.83 -8.60 30.31
N LEU A 160 -8.61 -8.01 29.40
CA LEU A 160 -8.66 -6.57 29.17
C LEU A 160 -9.14 -5.82 30.42
N GLY A 161 -10.22 -6.30 31.06
CA GLY A 161 -10.78 -5.66 32.26
C GLY A 161 -9.88 -5.74 33.50
N LYS A 162 -8.99 -6.74 33.58
CA LYS A 162 -8.00 -6.87 34.66
C LYS A 162 -6.73 -6.04 34.43
N GLY A 163 -6.54 -5.47 33.24
CA GLY A 163 -5.32 -4.73 32.90
C GLY A 163 -4.07 -5.61 32.79
N GLU A 164 -4.25 -6.92 32.57
CA GLU A 164 -3.14 -7.90 32.45
C GLU A 164 -2.49 -7.91 31.06
N LEU A 165 -3.04 -7.15 30.11
CA LEU A 165 -2.59 -7.13 28.71
C LEU A 165 -1.60 -5.98 28.47
N SER A 166 -0.55 -6.28 27.70
CA SER A 166 0.33 -5.26 27.15
C SER A 166 -0.44 -4.27 26.23
N PRO A 167 0.14 -3.09 25.91
CA PRO A 167 -0.53 -2.11 25.05
C PRO A 167 -0.92 -2.64 23.66
N ILE A 168 -0.10 -3.54 23.08
CA ILE A 168 -0.42 -4.12 21.77
C ILE A 168 -1.50 -5.20 21.87
N SER A 169 -1.45 -6.02 22.92
CA SER A 169 -2.45 -7.05 23.18
C SER A 169 -3.82 -6.43 23.47
N SER A 170 -3.86 -5.36 24.29
CA SER A 170 -5.08 -4.61 24.55
C SER A 170 -5.62 -3.94 23.28
N LEU A 171 -4.74 -3.38 22.44
CA LEU A 171 -5.12 -2.87 21.13
C LEU A 171 -5.77 -3.99 20.30
N VAL A 172 -5.10 -5.13 20.11
CA VAL A 172 -5.60 -6.24 19.27
C VAL A 172 -6.94 -6.81 19.79
N VAL A 173 -7.08 -6.97 21.10
CA VAL A 173 -8.34 -7.41 21.71
C VAL A 173 -9.44 -6.37 21.51
N SER A 174 -9.14 -5.08 21.72
CA SER A 174 -10.09 -3.99 21.45
C SER A 174 -10.47 -3.90 19.97
N LEU A 175 -9.57 -4.32 19.07
CA LEU A 175 -9.86 -4.35 17.65
C LEU A 175 -10.86 -5.48 17.32
N ALA A 176 -10.65 -6.67 17.91
CA ALA A 176 -11.49 -7.83 17.67
C ALA A 176 -12.88 -7.73 18.33
N GLN A 177 -13.05 -6.93 19.38
CA GLN A 177 -14.27 -6.88 20.22
C GLN A 177 -15.57 -6.56 19.44
N TYR A 178 -15.47 -5.82 18.34
CA TYR A 178 -16.59 -5.43 17.48
C TYR A 178 -17.05 -6.52 16.50
N THR A 179 -16.52 -7.74 16.65
CA THR A 179 -16.86 -8.90 15.84
C THR A 179 -17.88 -9.78 16.58
N SER A 180 -18.74 -10.49 15.83
CA SER A 180 -19.58 -11.56 16.38
C SER A 180 -18.73 -12.61 17.09
N ALA A 181 -19.30 -13.30 18.09
CA ALA A 181 -18.58 -14.32 18.85
C ALA A 181 -18.01 -15.43 17.92
N GLU A 182 -18.77 -15.83 16.91
CA GLU A 182 -18.39 -16.86 15.93
C GLU A 182 -17.17 -16.47 15.08
N ALA A 183 -17.02 -15.19 14.73
CA ALA A 183 -15.91 -14.71 13.90
C ALA A 183 -14.77 -14.08 14.72
N TYR A 184 -14.91 -13.98 16.05
CA TYR A 184 -13.97 -13.27 16.91
C TYR A 184 -12.55 -13.84 16.84
N GLN A 185 -12.38 -15.15 17.03
CA GLN A 185 -11.06 -15.79 17.03
C GLN A 185 -10.36 -15.66 15.67
N ALA A 186 -11.10 -15.76 14.56
CA ALA A 186 -10.55 -15.54 13.23
C ALA A 186 -10.04 -14.11 13.06
N LYS A 187 -10.78 -13.11 13.57
CA LYS A 187 -10.36 -11.70 13.56
C LYS A 187 -9.22 -11.40 14.51
N LEU A 188 -9.20 -12.02 15.69
CA LEU A 188 -8.11 -11.87 16.64
C LEU A 188 -6.80 -12.41 16.05
N ALA A 189 -6.84 -13.64 15.51
CA ALA A 189 -5.69 -14.25 14.84
C ALA A 189 -5.19 -13.38 13.67
N LEU A 190 -6.11 -12.81 12.91
CA LEU A 190 -5.79 -11.89 11.85
C LEU A 190 -5.01 -10.67 12.34
N TYR A 191 -5.56 -9.92 13.31
CA TYR A 191 -4.93 -8.69 13.81
C TYR A 191 -3.58 -8.97 14.47
N CYS A 192 -3.48 -10.08 15.20
CA CYS A 192 -2.23 -10.62 15.71
C CYS A 192 -1.20 -10.80 14.60
N ASN A 193 -1.52 -11.62 13.58
CA ASN A 193 -0.59 -11.92 12.48
C ASN A 193 -0.20 -10.69 11.66
N MET A 194 -1.11 -9.72 11.51
CA MET A 194 -0.80 -8.47 10.81
C MET A 194 0.23 -7.62 11.55
N LEU A 195 0.11 -7.55 12.89
CA LEU A 195 1.00 -6.76 13.74
C LEU A 195 2.31 -7.48 14.09
N THR A 196 2.41 -8.78 13.86
CA THR A 196 3.65 -9.57 13.99
C THR A 196 4.25 -9.87 12.62
N ILE A 197 3.93 -11.02 12.04
CA ILE A 197 4.46 -11.54 10.77
C ILE A 197 4.27 -10.55 9.64
N GLY A 198 3.15 -9.80 9.61
CA GLY A 198 2.93 -8.77 8.59
C GLY A 198 4.01 -7.69 8.58
N LEU A 199 4.43 -7.20 9.75
CA LEU A 199 5.49 -6.21 9.88
C LEU A 199 6.87 -6.81 9.62
N GLU A 200 7.12 -8.03 10.10
CA GLU A 200 8.37 -8.76 9.87
C GLU A 200 8.59 -9.09 8.40
N ALA A 201 7.57 -9.63 7.73
CA ALA A 201 7.59 -9.93 6.30
C ALA A 201 7.80 -8.66 5.48
N LEU A 202 7.19 -7.54 5.88
CA LEU A 202 7.40 -6.26 5.21
C LEU A 202 8.86 -5.78 5.33
N SER A 203 9.46 -5.89 6.51
CA SER A 203 10.88 -5.60 6.73
C SER A 203 11.77 -6.50 5.86
N LEU A 204 11.48 -7.79 5.85
CA LEU A 204 12.24 -8.79 5.08
C LEU A 204 12.15 -8.54 3.57
N ILE A 205 10.96 -8.26 3.03
CA ILE A 205 10.77 -7.94 1.61
C ILE A 205 11.63 -6.75 1.21
N CYS A 206 11.69 -5.70 2.04
CA CYS A 206 12.53 -4.55 1.75
C CYS A 206 14.02 -4.92 1.73
N LEU A 207 14.49 -5.71 2.71
CA LEU A 207 15.88 -6.18 2.74
C LEU A 207 16.21 -7.03 1.51
N VAL A 208 15.33 -7.96 1.13
CA VAL A 208 15.48 -8.80 -0.06
C VAL A 208 15.58 -7.93 -1.32
N ILE A 209 14.71 -6.94 -1.48
CA ILE A 209 14.77 -6.08 -2.68
C ILE A 209 16.04 -5.24 -2.71
N LEU A 210 16.54 -4.76 -1.56
CA LEU A 210 17.82 -4.04 -1.48
C LEU A 210 19.02 -4.94 -1.79
N VAL A 211 18.97 -6.22 -1.40
CA VAL A 211 19.99 -7.21 -1.75
C VAL A 211 19.93 -7.51 -3.24
N LEU A 212 18.75 -7.72 -3.81
CA LEU A 212 18.56 -7.91 -5.25
C LEU A 212 19.08 -6.71 -6.04
N ASP A 213 18.82 -5.48 -5.58
CA ASP A 213 19.37 -4.25 -6.19
C ASP A 213 20.91 -4.22 -6.12
N LYS A 214 21.53 -4.78 -5.08
CA LYS A 214 23.00 -4.94 -5.01
C LYS A 214 23.51 -6.01 -5.98
N LEU A 215 22.92 -7.21 -5.96
CA LEU A 215 23.33 -8.33 -6.82
C LEU A 215 23.21 -7.99 -8.31
N ILE A 216 22.13 -7.32 -8.70
CA ILE A 216 21.93 -6.90 -10.10
C ILE A 216 23.01 -5.89 -10.53
N LYS A 217 23.46 -4.98 -9.65
CA LYS A 217 24.56 -4.05 -9.96
C LYS A 217 25.86 -4.78 -10.29
N ASP A 218 26.14 -5.86 -9.57
CA ASP A 218 27.39 -6.62 -9.73
C ASP A 218 27.41 -7.44 -11.04
N THR A 219 26.25 -7.74 -11.64
CA THR A 219 26.16 -8.51 -12.90
C THR A 219 26.43 -7.73 -14.19
N GLY A 220 26.51 -6.40 -14.16
CA GLY A 220 26.92 -5.55 -15.31
C GLY A 220 26.00 -5.54 -16.56
N LYS A 221 25.01 -6.44 -16.67
CA LYS A 221 24.16 -6.65 -17.87
C LYS A 221 23.09 -5.57 -18.10
N ILE A 222 22.78 -4.74 -17.10
CA ILE A 222 21.79 -3.66 -17.20
C ILE A 222 22.43 -2.38 -16.67
N LYS A 223 22.60 -1.36 -17.53
CA LYS A 223 22.95 -0.01 -17.10
C LYS A 223 21.80 0.54 -16.23
N LYS A 224 21.98 0.39 -14.91
CA LYS A 224 21.28 0.98 -13.75
C LYS A 224 19.74 0.91 -13.72
N SER A 225 19.21 0.51 -12.55
CA SER A 225 18.15 1.31 -11.91
C SER A 225 18.64 1.82 -10.57
N GLY A 226 18.92 3.12 -10.51
CA GLY A 226 18.84 3.85 -9.26
C GLY A 226 17.41 4.31 -8.95
N TYR A 227 16.41 3.76 -9.63
CA TYR A 227 15.05 4.28 -9.60
C TYR A 227 14.15 3.54 -8.62
N PHE A 228 14.45 2.27 -8.28
CA PHE A 228 13.68 1.51 -7.31
C PHE A 228 13.47 2.28 -5.99
N LEU A 229 14.57 2.78 -5.38
CA LEU A 229 14.51 3.57 -4.15
C LEU A 229 13.65 4.85 -4.30
N LYS A 230 13.58 5.42 -5.50
CA LYS A 230 12.74 6.60 -5.75
C LYS A 230 11.28 6.20 -5.90
N PHE A 231 10.99 5.10 -6.59
CA PHE A 231 9.63 4.58 -6.71
C PHE A 231 9.07 4.12 -5.37
N ILE A 232 9.83 3.38 -4.56
CA ILE A 232 9.34 2.92 -3.26
C ILE A 232 9.00 4.11 -2.35
N VAL A 233 9.85 5.14 -2.29
CA VAL A 233 9.58 6.36 -1.51
C VAL A 233 8.37 7.12 -2.05
N THR A 234 8.29 7.30 -3.37
CA THR A 234 7.16 8.00 -4.02
C THR A 234 5.84 7.30 -3.75
N MET A 235 5.82 5.98 -3.89
CA MET A 235 4.62 5.16 -3.77
C MET A 235 4.21 5.00 -2.31
N ILE A 236 5.13 4.75 -1.37
CA ILE A 236 4.80 4.62 0.06
C ILE A 236 4.28 5.94 0.63
N ILE A 237 4.97 7.07 0.41
CA ILE A 237 4.52 8.36 0.96
C ILE A 237 3.11 8.70 0.44
N THR A 238 2.89 8.50 -0.86
CA THR A 238 1.57 8.72 -1.45
C THR A 238 0.55 7.74 -0.87
N GLY A 239 0.87 6.44 -0.85
CA GLY A 239 -0.01 5.37 -0.41
C GLY A 239 -0.49 5.57 1.02
N ILE A 240 0.42 5.87 1.95
CA ILE A 240 0.08 6.17 3.34
C ILE A 240 -0.88 7.37 3.42
N THR A 241 -0.59 8.45 2.66
CA THR A 241 -1.44 9.65 2.64
C THR A 241 -2.85 9.32 2.16
N ILE A 242 -2.97 8.63 1.02
CA ILE A 242 -4.26 8.32 0.41
C ILE A 242 -5.04 7.29 1.23
N THR A 243 -4.38 6.26 1.76
CA THR A 243 -5.03 5.27 2.63
C THR A 243 -5.54 5.88 3.93
N THR A 244 -4.82 6.85 4.50
CA THR A 244 -5.27 7.60 5.68
C THR A 244 -6.52 8.41 5.37
N LEU A 245 -6.49 9.23 4.32
CA LEU A 245 -7.64 10.04 3.90
C LEU A 245 -8.85 9.18 3.51
N ASN A 246 -8.63 8.12 2.72
CA ASN A 246 -9.68 7.20 2.31
C ASN A 246 -10.32 6.49 3.51
N THR A 247 -9.55 6.18 4.54
CA THR A 247 -10.10 5.58 5.77
C THR A 247 -10.98 6.56 6.52
N GLN A 248 -10.60 7.83 6.60
CA GLN A 248 -11.46 8.85 7.22
C GLN A 248 -12.75 9.08 6.42
N ILE A 249 -12.65 9.18 5.10
CA ILE A 249 -13.82 9.33 4.22
C ILE A 249 -14.75 8.13 4.39
N LEU A 250 -14.24 6.90 4.33
CA LEU A 250 -15.07 5.71 4.46
C LEU A 250 -15.80 5.64 5.80
N LYS A 251 -15.18 6.10 6.89
CA LYS A 251 -15.86 6.20 8.20
C LYS A 251 -17.03 7.18 8.21
N ILE A 252 -16.91 8.30 7.50
CA ILE A 252 -17.98 9.32 7.43
C ILE A 252 -19.14 8.81 6.56
N TYR A 253 -18.83 8.12 5.46
CA TYR A 253 -19.83 7.74 4.45
C TYR A 253 -20.46 6.35 4.65
N LEU A 254 -19.88 5.50 5.50
CA LEU A 254 -20.41 4.17 5.79
C LEU A 254 -20.87 4.11 7.25
N PRO A 255 -22.20 4.14 7.51
CA PRO A 255 -22.74 4.09 8.87
C PRO A 255 -22.24 2.90 9.70
N ALA A 256 -22.02 1.74 9.04
CA ALA A 256 -21.46 0.54 9.68
C ALA A 256 -20.04 0.72 10.26
N LEU A 257 -19.33 1.79 9.88
CA LEU A 257 -17.96 2.11 10.29
C LEU A 257 -17.87 3.32 11.22
N ALA A 258 -18.96 4.05 11.45
CA ALA A 258 -18.96 5.34 12.15
C ALA A 258 -18.51 5.20 13.62
N ASP A 259 -19.06 4.23 14.34
CA ASP A 259 -18.84 4.03 15.79
C ASP A 259 -17.53 3.29 16.12
N ARG A 260 -16.80 2.87 15.09
CA ARG A 260 -15.59 2.06 15.27
C ARG A 260 -14.34 2.93 15.30
N ALA A 261 -13.36 2.57 16.13
CA ALA A 261 -12.09 3.30 16.22
C ALA A 261 -11.41 3.41 14.84
N PHE A 262 -10.86 4.58 14.49
CA PHE A 262 -10.16 4.78 13.21
C PHE A 262 -9.01 3.77 13.02
N VAL A 263 -8.25 3.55 14.09
CA VAL A 263 -7.08 2.67 14.14
C VAL A 263 -7.43 1.23 13.73
N LEU A 264 -8.66 0.78 14.02
CA LEU A 264 -9.16 -0.55 13.66
C LEU A 264 -9.13 -0.83 12.16
N PHE A 265 -9.53 0.17 11.36
CA PHE A 265 -9.52 0.06 9.91
C PHE A 265 -8.21 0.53 9.31
N TRP A 266 -7.55 1.50 9.93
CA TRP A 266 -6.37 2.11 9.34
C TRP A 266 -5.15 1.19 9.39
N ILE A 267 -4.85 0.54 10.52
CA ILE A 267 -3.66 -0.33 10.66
C ILE A 267 -3.63 -1.42 9.58
N PRO A 268 -4.72 -2.20 9.39
CA PRO A 268 -4.69 -3.26 8.41
C PRO A 268 -4.50 -2.76 6.97
N ARG A 269 -5.19 -1.65 6.63
CA ARG A 269 -5.08 -1.01 5.32
C ARG A 269 -3.70 -0.43 5.08
N LEU A 270 -3.07 0.12 6.11
CA LEU A 270 -1.72 0.66 6.04
C LEU A 270 -0.72 -0.44 5.71
N ILE A 271 -0.80 -1.59 6.40
CA ILE A 271 0.11 -2.73 6.16
C ILE A 271 -0.04 -3.23 4.71
N GLU A 272 -1.28 -3.47 4.27
CA GLU A 272 -1.56 -3.89 2.90
C GLU A 272 -1.02 -2.89 1.87
N GLU A 273 -1.26 -1.59 2.10
CA GLU A 273 -0.82 -0.52 1.22
C GLU A 273 0.71 -0.49 1.09
N ILE A 274 1.46 -0.67 2.19
CA ILE A 274 2.93 -0.67 2.14
C ILE A 274 3.45 -1.92 1.41
N ILE A 275 2.86 -3.10 1.65
CA ILE A 275 3.23 -4.34 0.94
C ILE A 275 2.97 -4.19 -0.56
N SER A 276 1.77 -3.73 -0.92
CA SER A 276 1.37 -3.51 -2.32
C SER A 276 2.26 -2.47 -3.00
N CYS A 277 2.55 -1.34 -2.33
CA CYS A 277 3.47 -0.32 -2.85
C CYS A 277 4.88 -0.86 -3.08
N SER A 278 5.39 -1.72 -2.20
CA SER A 278 6.73 -2.29 -2.32
C SER A 278 6.85 -3.18 -3.56
N ILE A 279 5.86 -4.05 -3.78
CA ILE A 279 5.80 -4.92 -4.96
C ILE A 279 5.66 -4.09 -6.24
N GLN A 280 4.72 -3.14 -6.26
CA GLN A 280 4.47 -2.31 -7.44
C GLN A 280 5.67 -1.41 -7.77
N ALA A 281 6.35 -0.84 -6.77
CA ALA A 281 7.53 -0.01 -6.98
C ALA A 281 8.65 -0.77 -7.68
N TYR A 282 8.83 -2.06 -7.37
CA TYR A 282 9.78 -2.91 -8.06
C TYR A 282 9.42 -3.06 -9.54
N ILE A 283 8.18 -3.45 -9.84
CA ILE A 283 7.71 -3.62 -11.23
C ILE A 283 7.82 -2.32 -12.01
N VAL A 284 7.35 -1.21 -11.46
CA VAL A 284 7.43 0.12 -12.08
C VAL A 284 8.89 0.52 -12.33
N SER A 285 9.80 0.23 -11.40
CA SER A 285 11.23 0.53 -11.57
C SER A 285 11.85 -0.24 -12.74
N LEU A 286 11.49 -1.51 -12.93
CA LEU A 286 11.94 -2.33 -14.05
C LEU A 286 11.41 -1.77 -15.37
N LEU A 287 10.09 -1.52 -15.45
CA LEU A 287 9.44 -0.96 -16.63
C LEU A 287 10.01 0.42 -17.00
N PHE A 288 10.23 1.28 -16.00
CA PHE A 288 10.83 2.60 -16.20
C PHE A 288 12.28 2.51 -16.70
N THR A 289 13.04 1.53 -16.21
CA THR A 289 14.42 1.28 -16.69
C THR A 289 14.43 0.86 -18.15
N VAL A 290 13.52 -0.03 -18.54
CA VAL A 290 13.34 -0.45 -19.94
C VAL A 290 12.97 0.76 -20.80
N TYR A 291 12.03 1.59 -20.33
CA TYR A 291 11.64 2.82 -21.03
C TYR A 291 12.84 3.74 -21.24
N ILE A 292 13.61 4.07 -20.20
CA ILE A 292 14.77 4.98 -20.32
C ILE A 292 15.86 4.41 -21.24
N ASN A 293 16.13 3.10 -21.15
CA ASN A 293 17.24 2.50 -21.90
C ASN A 293 16.90 2.20 -23.36
N ARG A 294 15.62 1.97 -23.71
CA ARG A 294 15.22 1.50 -25.04
C ARG A 294 14.31 2.45 -25.82
N ILE A 295 13.52 3.29 -25.14
CA ILE A 295 12.41 4.03 -25.75
C ILE A 295 12.59 5.54 -25.61
N ALA A 296 13.04 6.00 -24.44
CA ALA A 296 13.22 7.43 -24.20
C ALA A 296 14.18 8.01 -25.25
N PRO A 297 13.87 9.19 -25.81
CA PRO A 297 14.80 9.85 -26.71
C PRO A 297 16.10 10.02 -25.93
N LYS A 298 17.19 9.47 -26.48
CA LYS A 298 18.53 9.76 -25.95
C LYS A 298 18.67 11.27 -26.09
N GLU A 299 18.66 11.99 -24.97
CA GLU A 299 19.16 13.36 -24.98
C GLU A 299 20.58 13.26 -25.58
N ILE A 300 20.75 13.87 -26.76
CA ILE A 300 22.03 13.93 -27.49
C ILE A 300 23.04 14.68 -26.62
#